data_AF-A0A699ZV83-F1
#
_entry.id   AF-A0A699ZV83-F1
#
_cell.length_a   1.000
_cell.length_b   1.000
_cell.length_c   1.000
_cell.angle_alpha   90.00
_cell.angle_beta   90.00
_cell.angle_gamma   90.00
#
_symmetry.space_group_name_H-M   'P 1'
#
loop_
_entity.id
_entity.type
_entity.pdbx_description
1 polymer ?
#
loop_
_entity_poly.entity_id
_entity_poly.type
_entity_poly.pdbx_seq_one_letter_code
_entity_poly.pdbx_strand_id
1 'polypeptide(L)'
;MQHMGFECAAGAAHLRRKEYGKALKRLTTAIKHFDDIREDQVDFHSYCIRKSTLRAYVAMLRMEDRLLSHPFYAKAAHLLVAAYLALHEAPSVAQKAADEEALLASMSPEERKKFKLKKKKASAASGR
;
A
#
# COMPACT_ATOMS: atom_id res chain seq x y z
N MET A 1 11.70 -0.59 10.97
CA MET A 1 12.71 0.32 10.39
C MET A 1 11.98 1.19 9.36
N GLN A 2 12.00 2.51 9.50
CA GLN A 2 11.26 3.44 8.64
C GLN A 2 11.99 3.64 7.30
N HIS A 3 11.49 3.05 6.21
CA HIS A 3 12.09 3.17 4.88
C HIS A 3 11.04 3.57 3.83
N MET A 4 10.58 4.82 3.90
CA MET A 4 9.53 5.37 3.04
C MET A 4 9.81 5.21 1.54
N GLY A 5 11.07 5.41 1.12
CA GLY A 5 11.47 5.27 -0.28
C GLY A 5 11.27 3.85 -0.83
N PHE A 6 11.67 2.84 -0.06
CA PHE A 6 11.46 1.43 -0.40
C PHE A 6 9.97 1.09 -0.44
N GLU A 7 9.21 1.53 0.57
CA GLU A 7 7.78 1.25 0.66
C GLU A 7 7.00 1.87 -0.49
N CYS A 8 7.31 3.11 -0.86
CA CYS A 8 6.74 3.77 -2.03
C CYS A 8 7.07 3.02 -3.33
N ALA A 9 8.34 2.61 -3.51
CA ALA A 9 8.77 1.89 -4.70
C ALA A 9 8.12 0.50 -4.80
N ALA A 10 8.07 -0.25 -3.69
CA ALA A 10 7.43 -1.55 -3.60
C ALA A 10 5.91 -1.45 -3.81
N GLY A 11 5.25 -0.46 -3.20
CA GLY A 11 3.83 -0.17 -3.39
C GLY A 11 3.49 0.11 -4.86
N ALA A 12 4.27 0.97 -5.51
CA ALA A 12 4.13 1.25 -6.93
C ALA A 12 4.34 0.00 -7.81
N ALA A 13 5.31 -0.86 -7.47
CA ALA A 13 5.56 -2.10 -8.20
C ALA A 13 4.40 -3.10 -8.09
N HIS A 14 3.84 -3.29 -6.90
CA HIS A 14 2.67 -4.14 -6.69
C HIS A 14 1.42 -3.58 -7.40
N LEU A 15 1.25 -2.26 -7.41
CA LEU A 15 0.15 -1.61 -8.12
C LEU A 15 0.21 -1.88 -9.63
N ARG A 16 1.40 -1.77 -10.25
CA ARG A 16 1.59 -2.15 -11.68
C ARG A 16 1.28 -3.61 -11.97
N ARG A 17 1.46 -4.50 -10.99
CA ARG A 17 1.14 -5.94 -11.09
C ARG A 17 -0.32 -6.26 -10.76
N LYS A 18 -1.16 -5.26 -10.48
CA LYS A 18 -2.55 -5.42 -10.01
C LYS A 18 -2.66 -6.23 -8.70
N GLU A 19 -1.60 -6.25 -7.90
CA GLU A 19 -1.55 -6.90 -6.59
C GLU A 19 -2.00 -5.89 -5.51
N TYR A 20 -3.26 -5.46 -5.59
CA TYR A 20 -3.76 -4.30 -4.83
C TYR A 20 -3.60 -4.44 -3.32
N GLY A 21 -3.86 -5.61 -2.73
CA GLY A 21 -3.70 -5.81 -1.28
C GLY A 21 -2.26 -5.60 -0.80
N LYS A 22 -1.27 -6.06 -1.57
CA LYS A 22 0.15 -5.84 -1.25
C LYS A 22 0.56 -4.39 -1.46
N ALA A 23 0.05 -3.76 -2.52
CA ALA A 23 0.26 -2.34 -2.78
C ALA A 23 -0.24 -1.48 -1.63
N LEU A 24 -1.51 -1.65 -1.24
CA LEU A 24 -2.14 -0.94 -0.12
C LEU A 24 -1.34 -1.12 1.17
N LYS A 25 -0.98 -2.36 1.53
CA LYS A 25 -0.20 -2.62 2.75
C LYS A 25 1.11 -1.82 2.80
N ARG A 26 1.86 -1.78 1.70
CA ARG A 26 3.13 -1.04 1.63
C ARG A 26 2.91 0.48 1.70
N LEU A 27 1.96 0.99 0.93
CA LEU A 27 1.68 2.43 0.86
C LEU A 27 1.11 2.97 2.18
N THR A 28 0.24 2.22 2.84
CA THR A 28 -0.27 2.58 4.18
C THR A 28 0.83 2.58 5.22
N THR A 29 1.81 1.68 5.13
CA THR A 29 2.97 1.72 6.03
C THR A 29 3.78 3.00 5.83
N ALA A 30 3.96 3.45 4.57
CA ALA A 30 4.64 4.70 4.28
C ALA A 30 3.92 5.92 4.87
N ILE A 31 2.58 5.93 4.82
CA ILE A 31 1.75 6.99 5.46
C ILE A 31 1.90 6.94 6.98
N LYS A 32 1.85 5.74 7.58
CA LYS A 32 1.94 5.56 9.03
C LYS A 32 3.23 6.15 9.62
N HIS A 33 4.36 6.08 8.91
CA HIS A 33 5.59 6.71 9.39
C HIS A 33 5.43 8.22 9.66
N PHE A 34 4.59 8.93 8.89
CA PHE A 34 4.31 10.34 9.13
C PHE A 34 3.39 10.57 10.33
N ASP A 35 2.47 9.64 10.59
CA ASP A 35 1.66 9.68 11.82
C ASP A 35 2.55 9.48 13.05
N ASP A 36 3.46 8.50 13.00
CA ASP A 36 4.42 8.23 14.07
C ASP A 36 5.34 9.45 14.32
N ILE A 37 5.88 10.09 13.27
CA ILE A 37 6.68 11.32 13.40
C ILE A 37 5.89 12.44 14.08
N ARG A 38 4.62 12.62 13.68
CA ARG A 38 3.74 13.65 14.26
C ARG A 38 3.42 13.38 15.72
N GLU A 39 3.31 12.12 16.12
CA GLU A 39 3.07 11.71 17.50
C GLU A 39 4.32 11.94 18.37
N ASP A 40 5.52 11.67 17.83
CA ASP A 40 6.79 11.89 18.52
C ASP A 40 6.98 13.34 19.01
N GLN A 41 6.32 14.33 18.37
CA GLN A 41 6.39 15.74 18.77
C GLN A 41 5.90 15.99 20.21
N VAL A 42 5.00 15.15 20.72
CA VAL A 42 4.29 15.39 21.99
C VAL A 42 5.27 15.40 23.17
N ASP A 43 6.25 14.51 23.15
CA ASP A 43 7.29 14.43 24.17
C ASP A 43 8.20 15.67 24.18
N PHE A 44 8.34 16.33 23.03
CA PHE A 44 9.22 17.49 22.88
C PHE A 44 8.63 18.80 23.41
N HIS A 45 7.30 18.91 23.55
CA HIS A 45 6.67 20.11 24.10
C HIS A 45 7.20 20.44 25.51
N SER A 46 7.19 19.45 26.41
CA SER A 46 7.68 19.64 27.78
C SER A 46 9.21 19.53 27.85
N TYR A 47 9.81 18.61 27.07
CA TYR A 47 11.25 18.40 27.10
C TYR A 47 12.04 19.64 26.69
N CYS A 48 11.66 20.30 25.59
CA CYS A 48 12.40 21.44 25.07
C CYS A 48 12.30 22.67 25.99
N ILE A 49 11.17 22.86 26.67
CA ILE A 49 11.02 23.90 27.69
C ILE A 49 11.95 23.62 28.86
N ARG A 50 11.90 22.40 29.42
CA ARG A 50 12.75 21.98 30.55
C ARG A 50 14.25 22.06 30.23
N LYS A 51 14.64 21.75 29.01
CA LYS A 51 16.05 21.77 28.55
C LYS A 51 16.47 23.09 27.91
N SER A 52 15.58 24.09 27.86
CA SER A 52 15.86 25.41 27.28
C SER A 52 16.37 25.36 25.83
N THR A 53 15.87 24.41 25.03
CA THR A 53 16.22 24.24 23.61
C THR A 53 15.18 24.87 22.67
N LEU A 54 14.68 26.05 23.03
CA LEU A 54 13.52 26.69 22.38
C LEU A 54 13.69 26.97 20.88
N ARG A 55 14.90 27.29 20.41
CA ARG A 55 15.16 27.47 18.97
C ARG A 55 14.89 26.19 18.18
N ALA A 56 15.34 25.05 18.69
CA ALA A 56 15.11 23.74 18.07
C ALA A 56 13.63 23.35 18.15
N TYR A 57 12.96 23.67 19.26
CA TYR A 57 11.53 23.45 19.43
C TYR A 57 10.69 24.16 18.37
N VAL A 58 10.89 25.47 18.19
CA VAL A 58 10.19 26.25 17.15
C VAL A 58 10.52 25.74 15.75
N ALA A 59 11.76 25.30 15.50
CA ALA A 59 12.14 24.70 14.22
C ALA A 59 11.41 23.37 13.97
N MET A 60 11.26 22.52 14.98
CA MET A 60 10.48 21.29 14.91
C MET A 60 9.00 21.59 14.62
N LEU A 61 8.37 22.52 15.35
CA LEU A 61 6.97 22.89 15.10
C LEU A 61 6.73 23.35 13.64
N ARG A 62 7.64 24.17 13.10
CA ARG A 62 7.57 24.61 11.69
C ARG A 62 7.78 23.47 10.69
N MET A 63 8.52 22.43 11.07
CA MET A 63 8.70 21.23 10.26
C MET A 63 7.42 20.38 10.28
N GLU A 64 6.81 20.19 11.46
CA GLU A 64 5.54 19.49 11.66
C GLU A 64 4.39 20.13 10.87
N ASP A 65 4.28 21.46 10.86
CA ASP A 65 3.29 22.21 10.06
C ASP A 65 3.34 21.86 8.56
N ARG A 66 4.48 21.36 8.07
CA ARG A 66 4.74 21.03 6.67
C ARG A 66 4.96 19.54 6.46
N LEU A 67 4.80 18.70 7.48
CA LEU A 67 5.17 17.28 7.43
C LEU A 67 4.52 16.53 6.27
N LEU A 68 3.23 16.79 6.02
CA LEU A 68 2.48 16.14 4.93
C LEU A 68 2.84 16.65 3.53
N SER A 69 3.56 17.77 3.42
CA SER A 69 4.09 18.26 2.13
C SER A 69 5.32 17.50 1.65
N HIS A 70 5.85 16.58 2.47
CA HIS A 70 7.04 15.81 2.14
C HIS A 70 6.81 14.97 0.87
N PRO A 71 7.79 14.91 -0.08
CA PRO A 71 7.62 14.21 -1.35
C PRO A 71 7.23 12.74 -1.21
N PHE A 72 7.71 12.04 -0.17
CA PHE A 72 7.30 10.66 0.07
C PHE A 72 5.86 10.52 0.54
N TYR A 73 5.35 11.45 1.36
CA TYR A 73 3.94 11.44 1.76
C TYR A 73 3.05 11.66 0.54
N ALA A 74 3.33 12.72 -0.23
CA ALA A 74 2.56 13.05 -1.44
C ALA A 74 2.58 11.90 -2.45
N LYS A 75 3.74 11.25 -2.67
CA LYS A 75 3.86 10.09 -3.55
C LYS A 75 3.07 8.89 -3.03
N ALA A 76 3.18 8.56 -1.74
CA ALA A 76 2.45 7.45 -1.14
C ALA A 76 0.94 7.69 -1.22
N ALA A 77 0.47 8.89 -0.88
CA ALA A 77 -0.94 9.28 -0.93
C ALA A 77 -1.52 9.16 -2.34
N HIS A 78 -0.84 9.70 -3.37
CA HIS A 78 -1.28 9.56 -4.76
C HIS A 78 -1.39 8.10 -5.20
N LEU A 79 -0.39 7.28 -4.89
CA LEU A 79 -0.41 5.85 -5.24
C LEU A 79 -1.51 5.10 -4.47
N LEU A 80 -1.78 5.49 -3.22
CA LEU A 80 -2.80 4.89 -2.38
C LEU A 80 -4.20 5.19 -2.93
N VAL A 81 -4.47 6.44 -3.31
CA VAL A 81 -5.72 6.84 -3.98
C VAL A 81 -5.91 6.05 -5.29
N ALA A 82 -4.87 5.99 -6.13
CA ALA A 82 -4.92 5.20 -7.36
C ALA A 82 -5.20 3.72 -7.10
N ALA A 83 -4.62 3.13 -6.05
CA ALA A 83 -4.87 1.75 -5.67
C ALA A 83 -6.32 1.52 -5.20
N TYR A 84 -6.89 2.45 -4.43
CA TYR A 84 -8.29 2.38 -4.01
C TYR A 84 -9.27 2.51 -5.18
N LEU A 85 -9.04 3.45 -6.10
CA LEU A 85 -9.86 3.60 -7.30
C LEU A 85 -9.79 2.34 -8.18
N ALA A 86 -8.59 1.82 -8.44
CA ALA A 86 -8.42 0.59 -9.21
C ALA A 86 -9.06 -0.63 -8.54
N LEU A 87 -9.12 -0.67 -7.21
CA LEU A 87 -9.82 -1.72 -6.47
C LEU A 87 -11.34 -1.58 -6.59
N HIS A 88 -11.86 -0.36 -6.54
CA HIS A 88 -13.28 -0.06 -6.71
C HIS A 88 -13.78 -0.40 -8.12
N GLU A 89 -12.98 -0.11 -9.15
CA GLU A 89 -13.29 -0.43 -10.55
C GLU A 89 -13.08 -1.91 -10.91
N ALA A 90 -12.33 -2.66 -10.11
CA ALA A 90 -12.07 -4.06 -10.39
C ALA A 90 -13.36 -4.90 -10.27
N PRO A 91 -13.64 -5.83 -11.21
CA PRO A 91 -14.81 -6.70 -11.10
C PRO A 91 -14.77 -7.43 -9.77
N SER A 92 -15.93 -7.45 -9.10
CA SER A 92 -16.08 -8.06 -7.79
C SER A 92 -15.57 -9.51 -7.81
N VAL A 93 -15.14 -10.03 -6.66
CA VAL A 93 -14.70 -11.43 -6.56
C VAL A 93 -15.80 -12.38 -7.05
N ALA A 94 -17.07 -12.02 -6.83
CA ALA A 94 -18.22 -12.78 -7.32
C ALA A 94 -18.35 -12.71 -8.85
N GLN A 95 -18.10 -11.54 -9.46
CA GLN A 95 -18.10 -11.38 -10.91
C GLN A 95 -16.99 -12.23 -11.56
N LYS A 96 -15.78 -12.19 -11.00
CA LYS A 96 -14.65 -12.99 -11.49
C LYS A 96 -14.90 -14.49 -11.36
N ALA A 97 -15.55 -14.91 -10.28
CA ALA A 97 -15.95 -16.31 -10.11
C ALA A 97 -17.01 -16.72 -11.14
N ALA A 98 -18.01 -15.87 -11.38
CA ALA A 98 -19.05 -16.10 -12.39
C ALA A 98 -18.49 -16.13 -13.82
N ASP A 99 -17.57 -15.23 -14.16
CA ASP A 99 -16.90 -15.19 -15.47
C ASP A 99 -16.03 -16.44 -15.67
N GLU A 100 -15.36 -16.91 -14.62
CA GLU A 100 -14.56 -18.13 -14.66
C GLU A 100 -15.44 -19.40 -14.80
N GLU A 101 -16.58 -19.42 -14.12
CA GLU A 101 -17.61 -20.47 -14.25
C GLU A 101 -18.20 -20.50 -15.68
N ALA A 102 -18.53 -19.33 -16.24
CA ALA A 102 -19.03 -19.19 -17.61
C ALA A 102 -17.98 -19.62 -18.66
N LEU A 103 -16.72 -19.24 -18.47
CA LEU A 103 -15.62 -19.68 -19.33
C LEU A 103 -15.44 -21.20 -19.25
N LEU A 104 -15.45 -21.77 -18.05
CA LEU A 104 -15.41 -23.23 -17.86
C LEU A 104 -16.62 -23.93 -18.49
N ALA A 105 -17.82 -23.34 -18.42
CA ALA A 105 -19.03 -23.87 -19.03
C ALA A 105 -18.98 -23.84 -20.57
N SER A 106 -18.25 -22.90 -21.18
CA SER A 106 -18.05 -22.82 -22.63
C SER A 106 -17.01 -23.79 -23.20
N MET A 107 -16.14 -24.38 -22.37
CA MET A 107 -15.05 -25.25 -22.81
C MET A 107 -15.45 -26.74 -22.86
N SER A 108 -14.77 -27.51 -23.73
CA SER A 108 -14.90 -28.96 -23.83
C SER A 108 -14.42 -29.67 -22.54
N PRO A 109 -14.96 -30.86 -22.19
CA PRO A 109 -14.56 -31.60 -20.98
C PRO A 109 -13.05 -31.84 -20.82
N GLU A 110 -12.33 -32.03 -21.92
CA GLU A 110 -10.87 -32.23 -21.92
C GLU A 110 -10.10 -30.94 -21.61
N GLU A 111 -10.58 -29.82 -22.14
CA GLU A 111 -9.99 -28.49 -21.93
C GLU A 111 -10.23 -28.01 -20.50
N ARG A 112 -11.38 -28.33 -19.90
CA ARG A 112 -11.67 -28.06 -18.47
C ARG A 112 -10.69 -28.77 -17.54
N LYS A 113 -10.36 -30.04 -17.81
CA LYS A 113 -9.36 -30.80 -17.03
C LYS A 113 -7.96 -30.19 -17.18
N LYS A 114 -7.59 -29.80 -18.40
CA LYS A 114 -6.29 -29.17 -18.70
C LYS A 114 -6.15 -27.80 -18.02
N PHE A 115 -7.22 -27.00 -18.01
CA PHE A 115 -7.27 -25.69 -17.36
C PHE A 115 -7.14 -25.80 -15.83
N LYS A 116 -7.90 -26.71 -15.19
CA LYS A 116 -7.81 -26.97 -13.74
C LYS A 116 -6.41 -27.43 -13.33
N LEU A 117 -5.77 -28.31 -14.11
CA LEU A 117 -4.42 -28.81 -13.84
C LEU A 117 -3.36 -27.70 -13.96
N LYS A 118 -3.48 -26.84 -14.97
CA LYS A 118 -2.58 -25.70 -15.19
C LYS A 118 -2.70 -24.67 -14.05
N LYS A 119 -3.93 -24.40 -13.58
CA LYS A 119 -4.19 -23.52 -12.43
C LYS A 119 -3.61 -24.08 -11.12
N LYS A 120 -3.74 -25.40 -10.88
CA LYS A 120 -3.19 -26.07 -9.68
C LYS A 120 -1.66 -26.06 -9.66
N LYS A 121 -1.00 -26.16 -10.82
CA LYS A 121 0.46 -25.97 -10.96
C LYS A 121 0.89 -24.52 -10.72
N ALA A 122 0.13 -23.55 -11.24
CA ALA A 122 0.43 -22.12 -11.05
C ALA A 122 0.25 -21.67 -9.59
N SER A 123 -0.77 -22.16 -8.88
CA SER A 123 -0.96 -21.87 -7.46
C SER A 123 0.12 -22.49 -6.57
N ALA A 124 0.66 -23.66 -6.94
CA ALA A 124 1.76 -24.30 -6.22
C ALA A 124 3.11 -23.60 -6.45
N ALA A 125 3.30 -22.94 -7.60
CA ALA A 125 4.51 -22.19 -7.93
C ALA A 125 4.53 -20.77 -7.32
N SER A 126 3.37 -20.15 -7.12
CA SER A 126 3.25 -18.81 -6.52
C SER A 126 3.32 -18.80 -4.98
N GLY A 127 3.48 -19.96 -4.34
CA GLY A 127 3.56 -20.14 -2.89
C GLY A 127 4.97 -20.29 -2.33
N ARG A 128 6.02 -19.95 -3.10
CA ARG A 128 7.40 -19.82 -2.60
C ARG A 128 7.87 -18.38 -2.68
#